data_AF-A0A975G725-F1
#
_entry.id   AF-A0A975G725-F1
#
_cell.length_a   1.000
_cell.length_b   1.000
_cell.length_c   1.000
_cell.angle_alpha   90.00
_cell.angle_beta   90.00
_cell.angle_gamma   90.00
#
_symmetry.space_group_name_H-M   'P 1'
#
loop_
_entity.id
_entity.type
_entity.pdbx_description
1 polymer ?
#
loop_
_entity_poly.entity_id
_entity_poly.type
_entity_poly.pdbx_seq_one_letter_code
_entity_poly.pdbx_strand_id
1 'polypeptide(L)'
;MESVSGGCLQVVARPLLFISSVWVGSMAGGMAIGAGAAISDPLSHWSVIPEALLMAPLFLLSSWFILNFILVVAGLWFFIRTERDLTTWWRNSAVLFSLMVVLGGRSMVDGWEEVAMWTCWMIGTAVIVAAVVFIERWQSNRRAGELAHIAAFNAQRRAEMESRGIATFDPESSDD
;
A
#
# COMPACT_ATOMS: atom_id res chain seq x y z
N MET A 1 -17.00 0.49 -21.83
CA MET A 1 -15.81 0.65 -22.69
C MET A 1 -14.64 1.02 -21.79
N GLU A 2 -13.92 0.03 -21.29
CA GLU A 2 -12.61 0.29 -20.68
C GLU A 2 -11.69 0.76 -21.80
N SER A 3 -11.13 1.95 -21.68
CA SER A 3 -10.20 2.45 -22.68
C SER A 3 -9.01 1.49 -22.77
N VAL A 4 -8.58 1.15 -23.99
CA VAL A 4 -7.40 0.31 -24.25
C VAL A 4 -6.14 0.86 -23.54
N SER A 5 -6.13 2.16 -23.21
CA SER A 5 -5.10 2.81 -22.37
C SER A 5 -5.09 2.32 -20.91
N GLY A 6 -6.22 1.89 -20.35
CA GLY A 6 -6.32 1.34 -19.00
C GLY A 6 -5.61 -0.01 -18.86
N GLY A 7 -5.67 -0.86 -19.89
CA GLY A 7 -5.02 -2.19 -19.88
C GLY A 7 -3.49 -2.11 -19.87
N CYS A 8 -2.90 -1.28 -20.74
CA CYS A 8 -1.45 -1.13 -20.81
C CYS A 8 -0.85 -0.45 -19.56
N LEU A 9 -1.55 0.55 -19.02
CA LEU A 9 -1.14 1.21 -17.77
C LEU A 9 -1.20 0.24 -16.58
N GLN A 10 -2.20 -0.65 -16.53
CA GLN A 10 -2.30 -1.68 -15.50
C GLN A 10 -1.19 -2.73 -15.59
N VAL A 11 -0.76 -3.12 -16.80
CA VAL A 11 0.32 -4.09 -17.00
C VAL A 11 1.66 -3.56 -16.47
N VAL A 12 1.92 -2.25 -16.58
CA VAL A 12 3.14 -1.61 -16.04
C VAL A 12 3.01 -1.24 -14.56
N ALA A 13 1.83 -0.77 -14.14
CA ALA A 13 1.59 -0.37 -12.75
C ALA A 13 1.68 -1.56 -11.78
N ARG A 14 1.28 -2.77 -12.21
CA ARG A 14 1.29 -3.96 -11.35
C ARG A 14 2.72 -4.35 -10.87
N PRO A 15 3.71 -4.55 -11.76
CA PRO A 15 5.10 -4.77 -11.35
C PRO A 15 5.65 -3.67 -10.46
N LEU A 16 5.34 -2.40 -10.75
CA LEU A 16 5.80 -1.25 -9.95
C LEU A 16 5.19 -1.25 -8.54
N LEU A 17 3.91 -1.60 -8.41
CA LEU A 17 3.26 -1.79 -7.11
C LEU A 17 3.92 -2.93 -6.33
N PHE A 18 4.21 -4.05 -6.97
CA PHE A 18 4.95 -5.13 -6.32
C PHE A 18 6.33 -4.68 -5.83
N ILE A 19 7.13 -4.06 -6.70
CA ILE A 19 8.47 -3.54 -6.36
C ILE A 19 8.39 -2.54 -5.19
N SER A 20 7.41 -1.64 -5.20
CA SER A 20 7.23 -0.69 -4.10
C SER A 20 6.85 -1.37 -2.79
N SER A 21 6.08 -2.47 -2.82
CA SER A 21 5.76 -3.24 -1.60
C SER A 21 7.01 -3.91 -1.01
N VAL A 22 7.88 -4.44 -1.87
CA VAL A 22 9.19 -5.00 -1.47
C VAL A 22 10.04 -3.92 -0.84
N TRP A 23 10.12 -2.74 -1.48
CA TRP A 23 10.93 -1.63 -1.00
C TRP A 23 10.45 -1.09 0.34
N VAL A 24 9.17 -0.75 0.46
CA VAL A 24 8.56 -0.22 1.69
C VAL A 24 8.64 -1.26 2.81
N GLY A 25 8.34 -2.52 2.51
CA GLY A 25 8.48 -3.62 3.47
C GLY A 25 9.91 -3.75 3.98
N SER A 26 10.89 -3.77 3.06
CA SER A 26 12.30 -3.89 3.42
C SER A 26 12.76 -2.72 4.30
N MET A 27 12.38 -1.48 3.96
CA MET A 27 12.69 -0.29 4.76
C MET A 27 12.11 -0.39 6.17
N ALA A 28 10.85 -0.83 6.30
CA ALA A 28 10.22 -0.99 7.61
C ALA A 28 10.94 -2.04 8.48
N GLY A 29 11.37 -3.15 7.87
CA GLY A 29 12.18 -4.15 8.57
C GLY A 29 13.57 -3.64 8.96
N GLY A 30 14.23 -2.91 8.05
CA GLY A 30 15.55 -2.30 8.30
C GLY A 30 15.50 -1.25 9.41
N MET A 31 14.46 -0.42 9.46
CA MET A 31 14.25 0.54 10.55
C MET A 31 14.08 -0.17 11.90
N ALA A 32 13.36 -1.30 11.95
CA ALA A 32 13.19 -2.05 13.18
C ALA A 32 14.52 -2.63 13.69
N ILE A 33 15.33 -3.20 12.80
CA ILE A 33 16.69 -3.68 13.14
C ILE A 33 17.56 -2.52 13.61
N GLY A 34 17.55 -1.40 12.89
CA GLY A 34 18.30 -0.20 13.25
C GLY A 34 17.87 0.37 14.60
N ALA A 35 16.58 0.34 14.94
CA ALA A 35 16.08 0.76 16.24
C ALA A 35 16.54 -0.18 17.36
N GLY A 36 16.61 -1.49 17.13
CA GLY A 36 17.18 -2.45 18.07
C GLY A 36 18.68 -2.19 18.30
N ALA A 37 19.45 -2.04 17.23
CA ALA A 37 20.90 -1.78 17.30
C ALA A 37 21.22 -0.41 17.92
N ALA A 38 20.42 0.62 17.68
CA ALA A 38 20.65 1.96 18.25
C ALA A 38 20.52 2.00 19.78
N ILE A 39 19.90 0.99 20.41
CA ILE A 39 19.81 0.90 21.87
C ILE A 39 21.12 0.44 22.49
N SER A 40 21.88 -0.44 21.83
CA SER A 40 23.16 -0.93 22.33
C SER A 40 24.28 0.09 22.15
N ASP A 41 24.27 0.89 21.08
CA ASP A 41 25.22 2.00 20.89
C ASP A 41 24.62 3.20 20.12
N PRO A 42 24.05 4.19 20.84
CA PRO A 42 23.32 5.31 20.21
C PRO A 42 24.20 6.27 19.41
N LEU A 43 25.49 6.40 19.75
CA LEU A 43 26.37 7.44 19.20
C LEU A 43 27.12 6.99 17.94
N SER A 44 27.37 5.69 17.77
CA SER A 44 28.06 5.15 16.58
C SER A 44 27.11 4.83 15.42
N HIS A 45 25.80 4.73 15.67
CA HIS A 45 24.83 4.24 14.69
C HIS A 45 24.00 5.31 13.99
N TRP A 46 24.14 6.60 14.33
CA TRP A 46 23.43 7.69 13.66
C TRP A 46 23.79 7.85 12.17
N SER A 47 25.03 7.58 11.79
CA SER A 47 25.47 7.54 10.38
C SER A 47 25.08 6.26 9.65
N VAL A 48 24.73 5.21 10.39
CA VAL A 48 24.40 3.87 9.87
C VAL A 48 22.93 3.76 9.48
N ILE A 49 22.03 4.54 10.09
CA ILE A 49 20.59 4.52 9.81
C ILE A 49 20.27 4.84 8.33
N PRO A 50 20.85 5.88 7.68
CA PRO A 50 20.60 6.14 6.26
C PRO A 50 21.15 5.04 5.34
N GLU A 51 22.31 4.47 5.69
CA GLU A 51 22.94 3.38 4.93
C GLU A 51 22.13 2.09 5.06
N ALA A 52 21.66 1.75 6.26
CA ALA A 52 20.76 0.64 6.52
C ALA A 52 19.41 0.79 5.79
N LEU A 53 18.92 2.02 5.61
CA LEU A 53 17.71 2.32 4.82
C LEU A 53 17.90 2.10 3.32
N LEU A 54 19.05 2.48 2.77
CA LEU A 54 19.38 2.29 1.36
C LEU A 54 19.73 0.82 1.05
N MET A 55 20.38 0.15 1.99
CA MET A 55 20.75 -1.26 1.89
C MET A 55 19.62 -2.18 2.38
N ALA A 56 18.50 -1.66 2.89
CA ALA A 56 17.38 -2.44 3.42
C ALA A 56 16.90 -3.56 2.47
N PRO A 57 16.77 -3.33 1.15
CA PRO A 57 16.41 -4.40 0.22
C PRO A 57 17.49 -5.48 0.07
N LEU A 58 18.76 -5.15 0.31
CA LEU A 58 19.85 -6.14 0.31
C LEU A 58 19.76 -7.09 1.50
N PHE A 59 19.05 -6.74 2.58
CA PHE A 59 18.79 -7.70 3.66
C PHE A 59 17.86 -8.84 3.22
N LEU A 60 17.10 -8.69 2.14
CA LEU A 60 16.40 -9.82 1.50
C LEU A 60 17.38 -10.80 0.84
N LEU A 61 18.62 -10.36 0.57
CA LEU A 61 19.72 -11.20 0.07
C LEU A 61 20.52 -11.90 1.19
N SER A 62 20.05 -11.84 2.43
CA SER A 62 20.69 -12.48 3.60
C SER A 62 20.64 -14.02 3.56
N SER A 63 20.95 -14.68 4.68
CA SER A 63 21.04 -16.14 4.87
C SER A 63 19.81 -16.95 4.40
N TRP A 64 18.69 -16.25 4.16
CA TRP A 64 17.44 -16.80 3.66
C TRP A 64 17.19 -16.48 2.18
N PHE A 65 18.24 -16.12 1.43
CA PHE A 65 18.16 -15.71 0.02
C PHE A 65 17.30 -16.64 -0.82
N ILE A 66 17.43 -17.95 -0.67
CA ILE A 66 16.64 -18.93 -1.42
C ILE A 66 15.14 -18.80 -1.08
N LEU A 67 14.79 -18.72 0.21
CA LEU A 67 13.40 -18.57 0.65
C LEU A 67 12.82 -17.21 0.21
N ASN A 68 13.59 -16.14 0.36
CA ASN A 68 13.21 -14.80 -0.07
C ASN A 68 13.04 -14.73 -1.59
N PHE A 69 13.93 -15.36 -2.36
CA PHE A 69 13.82 -15.45 -3.81
C PHE A 69 12.55 -16.22 -4.22
N ILE A 70 12.26 -17.35 -3.59
CA ILE A 70 11.03 -18.11 -3.82
C ILE A 70 9.79 -17.26 -3.49
N LEU A 71 9.80 -16.54 -2.35
CA LEU A 71 8.70 -15.65 -1.96
C LEU A 71 8.52 -14.48 -2.91
N VAL A 72 9.60 -13.87 -3.39
CA VAL A 72 9.55 -12.78 -4.37
C VAL A 72 9.01 -13.29 -5.71
N VAL A 73 9.49 -14.44 -6.19
CA VAL A 73 9.05 -15.02 -7.47
C VAL A 73 7.60 -15.51 -7.39
N ALA A 74 7.24 -16.23 -6.33
CA ALA A 74 5.87 -16.69 -6.10
C ALA A 74 4.92 -15.51 -5.88
N GLY A 75 5.35 -14.50 -5.12
CA GLY A 75 4.63 -13.25 -4.90
C GLY A 75 4.39 -12.50 -6.21
N LEU A 76 5.42 -12.32 -7.04
CA LEU A 76 5.31 -11.66 -8.34
C LEU A 76 4.39 -12.44 -9.29
N TRP A 77 4.54 -13.76 -9.35
CA TRP A 77 3.68 -14.63 -10.15
C TRP A 77 2.20 -14.52 -9.72
N PHE A 78 1.95 -14.57 -8.43
CA PHE A 78 0.61 -14.42 -7.86
C PHE A 78 0.05 -13.01 -8.12
N PHE A 79 0.89 -11.98 -8.02
CA PHE A 79 0.52 -10.58 -8.25
C PHE A 79 0.14 -10.31 -9.71
N ILE A 80 0.82 -10.96 -10.67
CA ILE A 80 0.47 -10.89 -12.09
C ILE A 80 -0.88 -11.57 -12.36
N ARG A 81 -1.14 -12.70 -11.70
CA ARG A 81 -2.35 -13.52 -11.88
C ARG A 81 -3.60 -12.94 -11.21
N THR A 82 -3.45 -12.11 -10.19
CA THR A 82 -4.57 -11.67 -9.36
C THR A 82 -5.14 -10.35 -9.84
N GLU A 83 -6.42 -10.35 -10.22
CA GLU A 83 -7.14 -9.13 -10.62
C GLU A 83 -7.82 -8.42 -9.45
N ARG A 84 -7.90 -9.06 -8.29
CA ARG A 84 -8.66 -8.56 -7.13
C ARG A 84 -7.76 -7.93 -6.07
N ASP A 85 -8.15 -6.72 -5.71
CA ASP A 85 -7.73 -5.96 -4.52
C ASP A 85 -6.22 -5.76 -4.36
N LEU A 86 -5.62 -5.06 -5.34
CA LEU A 86 -4.19 -4.75 -5.42
C LEU A 86 -3.65 -4.08 -4.15
N THR A 87 -4.46 -3.27 -3.48
CA THR A 87 -4.05 -2.53 -2.27
C THR A 87 -3.90 -3.46 -1.07
N THR A 88 -4.84 -4.38 -0.86
CA THR A 88 -4.75 -5.43 0.16
C THR A 88 -3.51 -6.30 -0.06
N TRP A 89 -3.24 -6.69 -1.30
CA TRP A 89 -2.03 -7.46 -1.65
C TRP A 89 -0.74 -6.69 -1.41
N TRP A 90 -0.70 -5.43 -1.82
CA TRP A 90 0.44 -4.55 -1.59
C TRP A 90 0.77 -4.45 -0.10
N ARG A 91 -0.26 -4.22 0.74
CA ARG A 91 -0.11 -4.13 2.19
C ARG A 91 0.42 -5.43 2.80
N ASN A 92 -0.18 -6.57 2.45
CA ASN A 92 0.23 -7.86 2.99
C ASN A 92 1.66 -8.23 2.55
N SER A 93 2.02 -7.91 1.30
CA SER A 93 3.37 -8.13 0.78
C SER A 93 4.40 -7.26 1.49
N ALA A 94 4.10 -5.97 1.73
CA ALA A 94 4.98 -5.08 2.49
C ALA A 94 5.20 -5.58 3.92
N VAL A 95 4.16 -6.05 4.61
CA VAL A 95 4.28 -6.65 5.95
C VAL A 95 5.08 -7.96 5.92
N LEU A 96 4.89 -8.79 4.90
CA LEU A 96 5.63 -10.04 4.76
C LEU A 96 7.12 -9.79 4.49
N PHE A 97 7.46 -8.88 3.58
CA PHE A 97 8.85 -8.54 3.27
C PHE A 97 9.54 -7.84 4.46
N SER A 98 8.81 -7.02 5.23
CA SER A 98 9.36 -6.43 6.45
C SER A 98 9.69 -7.51 7.49
N LEU A 99 8.81 -8.50 7.66
CA LEU A 99 9.06 -9.63 8.54
C LEU A 99 10.29 -10.44 8.10
N MET A 100 10.44 -10.71 6.80
CA MET A 100 11.61 -11.43 6.27
C MET A 100 12.91 -10.69 6.55
N VAL A 101 12.92 -9.36 6.41
CA VAL A 101 14.09 -8.55 6.75
C VAL A 101 14.40 -8.64 8.25
N VAL A 102 13.41 -8.48 9.12
CA VAL A 102 13.60 -8.58 10.59
C VAL A 102 14.09 -9.97 10.99
N LEU A 103 13.55 -11.04 10.41
CA LEU A 103 14.00 -12.41 10.66
C LEU A 103 15.44 -12.64 10.18
N GLY A 104 15.81 -12.10 9.03
CA GLY A 104 17.18 -12.16 8.51
C GLY A 104 18.17 -11.37 9.37
N GLY A 105 17.74 -10.23 9.92
CA GLY A 105 18.53 -9.35 10.78
C GLY A 105 18.55 -9.74 12.26
N ARG A 106 17.75 -10.73 12.68
CA ARG A 106 17.66 -11.17 14.10
C ARG A 106 19.04 -11.47 14.69
N SER A 107 19.93 -12.08 13.92
CA SER A 107 21.30 -12.41 14.37
C SER A 107 22.19 -11.21 14.71
N MET A 108 21.75 -9.99 14.39
CA MET A 108 22.48 -8.74 14.64
C MET A 108 22.05 -8.06 15.94
N VAL A 109 21.00 -8.56 16.61
CA VAL A 109 20.41 -7.95 17.80
C VAL A 109 20.08 -9.06 18.79
N ASP A 110 20.74 -9.06 19.95
CA ASP A 110 20.55 -10.05 21.02
C ASP A 110 20.02 -9.38 22.28
N GLY A 111 19.33 -10.14 23.15
CA GLY A 111 18.96 -9.66 24.49
C GLY A 111 17.74 -8.74 24.52
N TRP A 112 17.82 -7.64 25.28
CA TRP A 112 16.70 -6.72 25.48
C TRP A 112 16.44 -5.82 24.27
N GLU A 113 17.47 -5.61 23.46
CA GLU A 113 17.47 -4.90 22.19
C GLU A 113 16.55 -5.60 21.18
N GLU A 114 16.43 -6.93 21.27
CA GLU A 114 15.52 -7.73 20.45
C GLU A 114 14.06 -7.35 20.70
N VAL A 115 13.69 -7.09 21.97
CA VAL A 115 12.32 -6.69 22.35
C VAL A 115 11.98 -5.34 21.71
N ALA A 116 12.92 -4.42 21.70
CA ALA A 116 12.73 -3.12 21.08
C ALA A 116 12.64 -3.21 19.56
N MET A 117 13.45 -4.04 18.91
CA MET A 117 13.35 -4.35 17.48
C MET A 117 11.96 -4.87 17.12
N TRP A 118 11.45 -5.90 17.82
CA TRP A 118 10.12 -6.46 17.58
C TRP A 118 9.00 -5.46 17.85
N THR A 119 9.14 -4.66 18.90
CA THR A 119 8.16 -3.60 19.22
C THR A 119 8.13 -2.54 18.13
N CYS A 120 9.30 -2.11 17.64
CA CYS A 120 9.42 -1.15 16.55
C CYS A 120 8.82 -1.70 15.25
N TRP A 121 9.06 -2.98 14.95
CA TRP A 121 8.45 -3.65 13.80
C TRP A 121 6.91 -3.72 13.90
N MET A 122 6.36 -4.08 15.06
CA MET A 122 4.91 -4.11 15.29
C MET A 122 4.28 -2.71 15.11
N ILE A 123 4.91 -1.67 15.65
CA ILE A 123 4.44 -0.29 15.48
C ILE A 123 4.55 0.15 14.02
N GLY A 124 5.68 -0.09 13.37
CA GLY A 124 5.91 0.29 11.98
C GLY A 124 4.93 -0.38 11.01
N THR A 125 4.68 -1.68 11.19
CA THR A 125 3.68 -2.41 10.40
C THR A 125 2.26 -1.92 10.66
N ALA A 126 1.90 -1.63 11.92
CA ALA A 126 0.60 -1.05 12.25
C ALA A 126 0.41 0.33 11.59
N VAL A 127 1.45 1.17 11.56
CA VAL A 127 1.42 2.48 10.88
C VAL A 127 1.23 2.32 9.37
N ILE A 128 1.95 1.39 8.72
CA ILE A 128 1.79 1.11 7.28
C ILE A 128 0.35 0.66 6.99
N VAL A 129 -0.17 -0.28 7.77
CA VAL A 129 -1.54 -0.80 7.62
C VAL A 129 -2.56 0.34 7.81
N ALA A 130 -2.41 1.14 8.87
CA ALA A 130 -3.29 2.25 9.15
C ALA A 130 -3.26 3.33 8.06
N ALA A 131 -2.07 3.66 7.53
CA ALA A 131 -1.90 4.63 6.45
C ALA A 131 -2.60 4.18 5.17
N VAL A 132 -2.45 2.91 4.78
CA VAL A 132 -3.14 2.35 3.62
C VAL A 132 -4.66 2.41 3.79
N VAL A 133 -5.17 1.96 4.93
CA VAL A 133 -6.60 1.98 5.25
C VAL A 133 -7.15 3.41 5.28
N PHE A 134 -6.37 4.36 5.80
CA PHE A 134 -6.72 5.78 5.80
C PHE A 134 -6.84 6.32 4.37
N ILE A 135 -5.88 6.02 3.50
CA ILE A 135 -5.90 6.45 2.09
C ILE A 135 -7.10 5.86 1.35
N GLU A 136 -7.39 4.58 1.53
CA GLU A 136 -8.56 3.91 0.93
C GLU A 136 -9.87 4.59 1.35
N ARG A 137 -10.04 4.82 2.66
CA ARG A 137 -11.22 5.49 3.22
C ARG A 137 -11.32 6.93 2.74
N TRP A 138 -10.20 7.66 2.69
CA TRP A 138 -10.18 9.03 2.20
C TRP A 138 -10.60 9.13 0.74
N GLN A 139 -10.08 8.25 -0.13
CA GLN A 139 -10.49 8.20 -1.54
C GLN A 139 -11.96 7.84 -1.71
N SER A 140 -12.45 6.86 -0.93
CA SER A 140 -13.87 6.49 -0.92
C SER A 140 -14.75 7.67 -0.51
N ASN A 141 -14.39 8.36 0.57
CA ASN A 141 -15.13 9.53 1.06
C ASN A 141 -15.10 10.69 0.07
N ARG A 142 -13.96 10.92 -0.59
CA ARG A 142 -13.84 11.95 -1.62
C ARG A 142 -14.77 11.65 -2.81
N ARG A 143 -14.78 10.41 -3.32
CA ARG A 143 -15.68 10.01 -4.41
C ARG A 143 -17.14 10.12 -4.00
N ALA A 144 -17.49 9.74 -2.76
CA ALA A 144 -18.84 9.90 -2.24
C ALA A 144 -19.24 11.38 -2.16
N GLY A 145 -18.33 12.26 -1.75
CA GLY A 145 -18.54 13.71 -1.76
C GLY A 145 -18.73 14.30 -3.16
N GLU A 146 -17.91 13.89 -4.13
CA GLU A 146 -18.04 14.29 -5.53
C GLU A 146 -19.39 13.84 -6.12
N LEU A 147 -19.83 12.60 -5.84
CA LEU A 147 -21.14 12.10 -6.25
C LEU A 147 -22.29 12.86 -5.57
N ALA A 148 -22.17 13.19 -4.28
CA ALA A 148 -23.16 13.98 -3.57
C ALA A 148 -23.29 15.40 -4.15
N HIS A 149 -22.17 16.04 -4.53
CA HIS A 149 -22.19 17.34 -5.21
C HIS A 149 -22.87 17.27 -6.58
N ILE A 150 -22.58 16.23 -7.37
CA ILE A 150 -23.24 16.02 -8.66
C ILE A 150 -24.74 15.78 -8.47
N ALA A 151 -25.13 14.98 -7.49
CA ALA A 151 -26.54 14.72 -7.17
C ALA A 151 -27.27 15.99 -6.73
N ALA A 152 -26.65 16.82 -5.87
CA ALA A 152 -27.21 18.09 -5.44
C ALA A 152 -27.38 19.07 -6.61
N PHE A 153 -26.39 19.16 -7.51
CA PHE A 153 -26.47 19.99 -8.71
C PHE A 153 -27.57 19.53 -9.66
N ASN A 154 -27.71 18.21 -9.86
CA ASN A 154 -28.78 17.64 -10.67
C ASN A 154 -30.17 17.86 -10.06
N ALA A 155 -30.30 17.76 -8.73
CA ALA A 155 -31.54 18.04 -8.03
C ALA A 155 -31.95 19.51 -8.15
N GLN A 156 -31.00 20.45 -8.00
CA GLN A 156 -31.24 21.88 -8.19
C GLN A 156 -31.66 22.19 -9.64
N ARG A 157 -30.97 21.60 -10.62
CA ARG A 157 -31.31 21.77 -12.04
C ARG A 157 -32.69 21.21 -12.37
N ARG A 158 -33.08 20.09 -11.75
CA ARG A 158 -34.43 19.53 -11.89
C ARG A 158 -35.49 20.46 -11.30
N ALA A 159 -35.27 20.99 -10.10
CA ALA A 159 -36.16 21.97 -9.48
C ALA A 159 -36.27 23.28 -10.29
N GLU A 160 -35.18 23.74 -10.93
CA GLU A 160 -35.20 24.89 -11.84
C GLU A 160 -35.97 24.60 -13.14
N MET A 161 -35.89 23.38 -13.68
CA MET A 161 -36.68 22.99 -14.86
C MET A 161 -38.17 22.85 -14.53
N GLU A 162 -38.50 22.25 -13.38
CA GLU A 162 -39.88 22.12 -12.89
C GLU A 162 -40.50 23.50 -12.58
N SER A 163 -39.76 24.41 -11.96
CA SER A 163 -40.24 25.79 -11.68
C SER A 163 -40.38 26.67 -12.92
N ARG A 164 -39.63 26.38 -13.99
CA ARG A 164 -39.77 27.07 -15.30
C ARG A 164 -40.90 26.48 -16.16
N GLY A 165 -41.63 25.47 -15.69
CA GLY A 165 -42.76 24.88 -16.40
C GLY A 165 -42.37 24.15 -17.69
N ILE A 166 -41.10 23.78 -17.84
CA ILE A 166 -40.65 22.93 -18.94
C ILE A 166 -40.99 21.50 -18.53
N ALA A 167 -42.18 21.05 -18.93
CA ALA A 167 -42.58 19.66 -18.77
C ALA A 167 -41.50 18.78 -19.39
N THR A 168 -40.92 17.92 -18.56
CA THR A 168 -40.02 16.86 -18.99
C THR A 168 -40.83 16.00 -19.97
N PHE A 169 -40.37 15.93 -21.22
CA PHE A 169 -40.99 15.06 -22.22
C PHE A 169 -40.92 13.63 -21.70
N ASP A 170 -42.08 13.04 -21.44
CA ASP A 170 -42.24 11.67 -20.98
C ASP A 170 -42.24 10.75 -22.21
N PRO A 171 -41.16 10.00 -22.48
CA PRO A 171 -41.08 9.16 -23.67
C PRO A 171 -41.98 7.91 -23.59
N GLU A 172 -42.71 7.69 -22.48
CA GLU A 172 -43.65 6.57 -22.33
C GLU A 172 -45.05 6.83 -22.92
N SER A 173 -45.32 7.99 -23.54
CA SER A 173 -46.67 8.31 -24.05
C SER A 173 -46.86 8.25 -25.58
N SER A 174 -45.93 7.65 -26.34
CA SER A 174 -46.04 7.55 -27.81
C SER A 174 -46.35 6.16 -28.36
N ASP A 175 -47.21 5.40 -27.68
CA ASP A 175 -47.85 4.21 -28.25
C ASP A 175 -49.33 4.52 -28.54
N ASP A 176 -49.58 5.26 -29.61
CA ASP A 176 -50.85 5.32 -30.35
C ASP A 176 -50.55 5.31 -31.86
#